data_AF-A0AAV7IFB8-F1
#
_entry.id   AF-A0AAV7IFB8-F1
#
_cell.length_a   1.000
_cell.length_b   1.000
_cell.length_c   1.000
_cell.angle_alpha   90.00
_cell.angle_beta   90.00
_cell.angle_gamma   90.00
#
_symmetry.space_group_name_H-M   'P 1'
#
loop_
_entity.id
_entity.type
_entity.pdbx_description
1 polymer ?
#
loop_
_entity_poly.entity_id
_entity_poly.type
_entity_poly.pdbx_seq_one_letter_code
_entity_poly.pdbx_strand_id
1 'polypeptide(L)' 'MNIQLVTAVFYCTIYLNGFFSVASPIVKVKNGTLEGSLMKTRRGREFLSFRGISYALPPIGDLRFE' A
#
# COMPACT_ATOMS: atom_id res chain seq x y z
N MET A 1 34.95 -18.49 -20.51
CA MET A 1 33.59 -18.21 -19.98
C MET A 1 33.05 -17.02 -20.74
N ASN A 2 31.94 -17.19 -21.47
CA ASN A 2 31.56 -16.34 -22.59
C ASN A 2 30.94 -15.01 -22.11
N ILE A 3 31.66 -13.89 -22.25
CA ILE A 3 31.29 -12.58 -21.67
C ILE A 3 29.90 -12.10 -22.12
N GLN A 4 29.50 -12.45 -23.35
CA GLN A 4 28.20 -12.14 -23.96
C GLN A 4 27.04 -12.86 -23.25
N LEU A 5 27.29 -14.06 -22.72
CA LEU A 5 26.29 -14.82 -21.98
C LEU A 5 26.05 -14.19 -20.60
N VAL A 6 27.13 -13.69 -19.96
CA VAL A 6 27.06 -13.05 -18.64
C VAL A 6 26.27 -11.75 -18.69
N THR A 7 26.51 -10.91 -19.69
CA THR A 7 25.78 -9.64 -19.87
C THR A 7 24.29 -9.88 -20.19
N ALA A 8 23.98 -10.87 -21.03
CA ALA A 8 22.60 -11.23 -21.36
C ALA A 8 21.80 -11.70 -20.13
N VAL A 9 22.40 -12.51 -19.26
CA VAL A 9 21.77 -12.94 -18.01
C VAL A 9 21.54 -11.74 -17.08
N PHE A 10 22.50 -10.83 -16.97
CA PHE A 10 22.36 -9.62 -16.15
C PHE A 10 21.20 -8.73 -16.62
N TYR A 11 21.12 -8.45 -17.92
CA TYR A 11 19.99 -7.72 -18.51
C TYR A 11 18.66 -8.43 -18.26
N CYS A 12 18.59 -9.74 -18.48
CA CYS A 12 17.38 -10.55 -18.24
C CYS A 12 16.92 -10.48 -16.78
N THR A 13 17.84 -10.60 -15.82
CA THR A 13 17.49 -10.47 -14.39
C THR A 13 16.97 -9.08 -14.04
N ILE A 14 17.57 -8.00 -14.56
CA ILE A 14 17.09 -6.63 -14.31
C ILE A 14 15.68 -6.43 -14.86
N TYR A 15 15.39 -6.93 -16.06
CA TYR A 15 14.04 -6.85 -16.65
C TYR A 15 13.00 -7.71 -15.92
N LEU A 16 13.39 -8.85 -15.33
CA LEU A 16 12.50 -9.74 -14.57
C LEU A 16 12.21 -9.29 -13.14
N ASN A 17 13.03 -8.43 -12.54
CA ASN A 17 12.85 -7.94 -11.17
C ASN A 17 11.88 -6.73 -11.07
N GLY A 18 11.35 -6.25 -12.19
CA GLY A 18 10.38 -5.17 -12.21
C GLY A 18 8.98 -5.66 -11.84
N PHE A 19 8.45 -5.17 -10.71
CA PHE A 19 7.09 -5.36 -10.15
C PHE A 19 6.90 -6.47 -9.12
N PHE A 20 7.37 -6.22 -7.89
CA PHE A 20 6.66 -6.71 -6.71
C PHE A 20 5.65 -5.65 -6.26
N SER A 21 4.36 -5.86 -6.56
CA SER A 21 3.28 -5.05 -5.99
C SER A 21 2.75 -5.74 -4.74
N VAL A 22 2.94 -5.13 -3.57
CA VAL A 22 2.32 -5.62 -2.32
C VAL A 22 0.85 -5.23 -2.38
N ALA A 23 -0.04 -6.22 -2.37
CA ALA A 23 -1.48 -5.97 -2.35
C ALA A 23 -1.89 -5.20 -1.09
N SER A 24 -2.64 -4.10 -1.26
CA SER A 24 -3.21 -3.33 -0.15
C SER A 24 -4.25 -4.14 0.61
N PRO A 25 -4.26 -4.12 1.96
CA PRO A 25 -5.29 -4.80 2.74
C PRO A 25 -6.67 -4.15 2.55
N ILE A 26 -7.69 -4.98 2.33
CA ILE A 26 -9.09 -4.55 2.16
C ILE A 26 -9.93 -5.11 3.31
N VAL A 27 -10.75 -4.27 3.95
CA VAL A 27 -11.67 -4.68 5.03
C VAL A 27 -13.08 -4.12 4.82
N LYS A 28 -14.11 -4.87 5.24
CA LYS A 28 -15.50 -4.43 5.21
C LYS A 28 -15.93 -3.93 6.60
N VAL A 29 -16.58 -2.77 6.63
CA VAL A 29 -17.19 -2.16 7.82
C VAL A 29 -18.64 -1.78 7.53
N LYS A 30 -19.40 -1.34 8.55
CA LYS A 30 -20.80 -0.94 8.38
C LYS A 30 -21.01 0.12 7.29
N ASN A 31 -20.06 1.04 7.14
CA ASN A 31 -20.16 2.19 6.24
C ASN A 31 -19.49 1.94 4.87
N GLY A 32 -19.06 0.71 4.55
CA GLY A 32 -18.47 0.37 3.25
C GLY A 32 -17.18 -0.44 3.34
N THR A 33 -16.33 -0.31 2.33
CA THR A 33 -15.06 -1.04 2.21
C THR A 33 -13.89 -0.06 2.37
N LEU A 34 -12.90 -0.43 3.17
CA LEU A 34 -11.70 0.36 3.41
C LEU A 34 -10.49 -0.32 2.79
N GLU A 35 -9.67 0.46 2.09
CA GLU A 35 -8.33 0.06 1.66
C GLU A 35 -7.30 0.66 2.63
N GLY A 36 -6.41 -0.18 3.14
CA GLY A 36 -5.36 0.19 4.07
C GLY A 36 -3.97 0.02 3.46
N SER A 37 -2.97 0.03 4.33
CA SER A 37 -1.57 -0.20 3.97
C SER A 37 -0.86 -1.03 5.04
N LEU A 38 0.12 -1.84 4.63
CA LEU A 38 1.05 -2.48 5.56
C LEU A 38 2.18 -1.48 5.89
N MET A 39 2.33 -1.15 7.16
CA MET A 39 3.33 -0.17 7.63
C MET A 39 4.24 -0.80 8.69
N LYS A 40 5.39 -0.17 8.92
CA LYS A 40 6.36 -0.58 9.96
C LYS A 40 6.47 0.47 11.04
N THR A 41 6.50 0.02 12.29
CA THR A 41 6.86 0.85 13.43
C THR A 41 8.34 1.22 13.38
N ARG A 42 8.77 2.20 14.20
CA ARG A 42 10.18 2.59 14.33
C ARG A 42 11.11 1.41 14.71
N ARG A 43 10.60 0.39 15.39
CA ARG A 43 11.35 -0.83 15.78
C ARG A 43 11.13 -2.01 14.81
N GLY A 44 10.55 -1.76 13.63
CA GLY A 44 10.42 -2.76 12.56
C GLY A 44 9.20 -3.68 12.64
N ARG A 45 8.38 -3.60 13.71
CA ARG A 45 7.12 -4.37 13.77
C ARG A 45 6.16 -3.90 12.69
N GLU A 46 5.59 -4.83 11.93
CA GLU A 46 4.57 -4.56 10.92
C GLU A 46 3.17 -4.40 11.54
N PHE A 47 2.35 -3.54 10.95
CA PHE A 47 0.96 -3.32 11.33
C PHE A 47 0.13 -2.84 10.13
N LEU A 48 -1.18 -3.11 10.19
CA LEU A 48 -2.15 -2.62 9.21
C LEU A 48 -2.57 -1.20 9.58
N SER A 49 -2.54 -0.30 8.62
CA SER A 49 -2.83 1.13 8.79
C SER A 49 -3.99 1.54 7.90
N PHE A 50 -5.07 2.00 8.53
CA PHE A 50 -6.25 2.59 7.88
C PHE A 50 -6.41 4.01 8.42
N ARG A 51 -6.38 5.02 7.55
CA ARG A 51 -6.34 6.45 7.91
C ARG A 51 -7.43 7.21 7.17
N GLY A 52 -7.89 8.32 7.74
CA GLY A 52 -8.90 9.18 7.09
C GLY A 52 -10.29 8.55 6.99
N ILE A 53 -10.62 7.57 7.84
CA ILE A 53 -11.93 6.94 7.85
C ILE A 53 -12.97 7.93 8.39
N SER A 54 -13.91 8.34 7.54
CA SER A 54 -15.03 9.18 7.96
C SER A 54 -15.93 8.43 8.94
N TYR A 55 -16.07 8.98 10.15
CA TYR A 55 -16.94 8.44 11.20
C TYR A 55 -18.27 9.19 11.32
N ALA A 56 -18.36 10.38 10.74
CA ALA A 56 -19.52 11.24 10.73
C ALA A 56 -19.56 12.04 9.42
N LEU A 57 -20.68 12.75 9.20
CA LEU A 57 -20.77 13.75 8.15
C LEU A 57 -19.84 14.93 8.48
N PRO A 58 -19.23 15.58 7.46
CA PRO A 58 -18.41 16.76 7.70
C PRO A 58 -19.26 17.89 8.32
N PRO A 59 -18.80 18.57 9.38
CA PRO A 59 -19.56 19.62 10.07
C PRO A 59 -19.46 20.95 9.32
N ILE A 60 -20.01 20.98 8.11
CA ILE A 60 -20.00 22.13 7.19
C ILE A 60 -21.42 22.68 6.99
N GLY A 61 -21.54 23.97 6.67
CA GLY A 61 -22.83 24.64 6.49
C GLY A 61 -23.64 24.64 7.79
N ASP A 62 -24.89 24.21 7.70
CA ASP A 62 -25.82 24.12 8.84
C ASP A 62 -25.40 23.06 9.87
N LEU A 63 -24.53 22.10 9.51
CA LEU A 63 -23.95 21.14 10.45
C LEU A 63 -22.81 21.74 11.28
N ARG A 64 -22.41 22.99 11.01
CA ARG A 64 -21.37 23.66 11.78
C ARG A 64 -21.97 24.06 13.13
N PHE A 65 -21.41 23.53 14.20
CA PHE A 65 -21.85 23.73 15.60
C PHE A 65 -23.09 22.93 16.02
N GLU A 66 -23.47 21.90 15.26
CA GLU A 66 -24.48 20.89 15.63
C GLU A 66 -23.86 19.56 16.11
#